data_AF-A0A2R8BPK7-F1
#
_entry.id   AF-A0A2R8BPK7-F1
#
_cell.length_a   1.000
_cell.length_b   1.000
_cell.length_c   1.000
_cell.angle_alpha   90.00
_cell.angle_beta   90.00
_cell.angle_gamma   90.00
#
_symmetry.space_group_name_H-M   'P 1'
#
loop_
_entity.id
_entity.type
_entity.pdbx_description
1 polymer ?
#
loop_
_entity_poly.entity_id
_entity_poly.type
_entity_poly.pdbx_seq_one_letter_code
_entity_poly.pdbx_strand_id
1 'polypeptide(L)'
;MGREAALQDPNQRAGAGERVTCISGNCCDPATWPARWDMVCIRCIFCPDDADVMSYIRSNLKVLTYDRIYWEDPYFDGTRWGTRTIEGLGSADGNTITILSGKSCPEAADILYHETWHTHQPEDMLANAKELEAYTVTESWLIRKELPGTAEFRMVDSYGNTVPDPVAIQEFIDREYPGGTSDAPSMVPQSFQADPPMTEFYDYDKGEYVWLPSKEGDSLYGPQFTVGGGEIPADEFYCE
;
A
#
# COMPACT_ATOMS: atom_id res chain seq x y z
N MET A 1 -12.72 -21.61 2.15
CA MET A 1 -11.59 -22.44 1.66
C MET A 1 -10.55 -21.46 1.14
N GLY A 2 -9.69 -20.95 2.03
CA GLY A 2 -8.62 -20.02 1.68
C GLY A 2 -7.45 -20.80 1.09
N ARG A 3 -6.93 -20.35 -0.06
CA ARG A 3 -5.67 -20.86 -0.60
C ARG A 3 -4.55 -20.02 0.01
N GLU A 4 -3.87 -20.55 1.02
CA GLU A 4 -2.49 -20.17 1.28
C GLU A 4 -1.71 -20.44 0.00
N ALA A 5 -1.16 -19.40 -0.62
CA ALA A 5 -0.22 -19.53 -1.71
C ALA A 5 1.10 -20.08 -1.13
N ALA A 6 1.21 -21.40 -1.03
CA ALA A 6 2.47 -22.05 -0.70
C ALA A 6 3.46 -21.87 -1.86
N LEU A 7 4.39 -20.93 -1.73
CA LEU A 7 5.56 -20.81 -2.61
C LEU A 7 6.54 -21.94 -2.28
N GLN A 8 6.67 -22.92 -3.18
CA GLN A 8 7.59 -24.06 -3.04
C GLN A 8 8.80 -23.90 -3.98
N ASP A 9 9.98 -23.59 -3.45
CA ASP A 9 11.26 -24.10 -4.00
C ASP A 9 12.40 -24.06 -2.93
N PRO A 10 12.92 -25.23 -2.47
CA PRO A 10 13.99 -25.33 -1.47
C PRO A 10 15.43 -25.03 -1.93
N ASN A 11 15.70 -24.72 -3.21
CA ASN A 11 17.05 -24.82 -3.77
C ASN A 11 17.94 -23.55 -3.82
N GLN A 12 17.62 -22.47 -3.10
CA GLN A 12 18.41 -21.22 -3.18
C GLN A 12 19.51 -21.04 -2.10
N ARG A 13 19.79 -22.05 -1.26
CA ARG A 13 20.66 -21.94 -0.07
C ARG A 13 22.18 -22.06 -0.25
N ALA A 14 22.76 -21.70 -1.40
CA ALA A 14 24.21 -21.86 -1.59
C ALA A 14 24.88 -20.66 -2.25
N GLY A 15 25.21 -19.64 -1.45
CA GLY A 15 26.24 -18.67 -1.82
C GLY A 15 26.07 -17.27 -1.24
N ALA A 16 26.45 -17.07 0.02
CA ALA A 16 26.70 -15.72 0.56
C ALA A 16 27.80 -15.79 1.64
N GLY A 17 29.02 -15.44 1.25
CA GLY A 17 30.09 -15.10 2.20
C GLY A 17 29.89 -13.66 2.72
N GLU A 18 29.99 -13.49 4.03
CA GLU A 18 29.95 -12.20 4.77
C GLU A 18 28.79 -11.26 4.45
N ARG A 19 27.55 -11.75 4.59
CA ARG A 19 26.35 -10.92 4.67
C ARG A 19 25.80 -10.92 6.10
N VAL A 20 25.97 -9.76 6.77
CA VAL A 20 25.36 -9.29 8.02
C VAL A 20 24.81 -10.37 8.97
N THR A 21 25.53 -10.58 10.08
CA THR A 21 25.26 -11.51 11.19
C THR A 21 23.98 -11.27 12.00
N CYS A 22 23.02 -10.49 11.48
CA CYS A 22 21.92 -9.90 12.24
C CYS A 22 20.54 -10.29 11.72
N ILE A 23 20.36 -11.55 11.38
CA ILE A 23 19.03 -12.18 11.23
C ILE A 23 18.59 -12.81 12.58
N SER A 24 19.45 -12.79 13.60
CA SER A 24 19.18 -13.25 14.96
C SER A 24 19.95 -12.44 16.01
N GLY A 25 19.33 -12.14 17.16
CA GLY A 25 19.98 -11.47 18.31
C GLY A 25 19.51 -10.03 18.56
N ASN A 26 20.30 -9.26 19.30
CA ASN A 26 19.94 -7.92 19.81
C ASN A 26 19.70 -6.84 18.73
N CYS A 27 20.03 -7.10 17.46
CA CYS A 27 19.80 -6.16 16.35
C CYS A 27 18.35 -6.17 15.84
N CYS A 28 17.56 -7.17 16.21
CA CYS A 28 16.13 -7.21 15.95
C CYS A 28 15.31 -6.80 17.19
N ASP A 29 15.93 -6.15 18.16
CA ASP A 29 15.24 -5.52 19.29
C ASP A 29 14.63 -4.18 18.85
N PRO A 30 13.29 -4.03 18.82
CA PRO A 30 12.64 -2.78 18.44
C PRO A 30 13.08 -1.58 19.28
N ALA A 31 13.53 -1.80 20.52
CA ALA A 31 14.05 -0.73 21.39
C ALA A 31 15.39 -0.14 20.89
N THR A 32 16.07 -0.83 19.97
CA THR A 32 17.37 -0.42 19.41
C THR A 32 17.26 0.10 17.98
N TRP A 33 16.08 0.05 17.38
CA TRP A 33 15.88 0.49 16.01
C TRP A 33 16.12 1.99 15.84
N PRO A 34 16.66 2.40 14.68
CA PRO A 34 16.84 3.81 14.36
C PRO A 34 15.49 4.54 14.29
N ALA A 35 15.51 5.85 14.52
CA ALA A 35 14.33 6.70 14.41
C ALA A 35 13.74 6.74 12.98
N ARG A 36 14.56 6.44 11.97
CA ARG A 36 14.16 6.24 10.58
C ARG A 36 14.60 4.86 10.16
N TRP A 37 13.78 4.18 9.36
CA TRP A 37 14.06 2.82 8.93
C TRP A 37 15.38 2.70 8.14
N ASP A 38 15.98 1.53 8.22
CA ASP A 38 17.08 1.09 7.36
C ASP A 38 16.87 -0.38 6.96
N MET A 39 17.68 -0.87 6.03
CA MET A 39 17.54 -2.25 5.56
C MET A 39 17.87 -3.29 6.64
N VAL A 40 18.57 -2.93 7.72
CA VAL A 40 18.85 -3.87 8.83
C VAL A 40 17.55 -4.13 9.60
N CYS A 41 16.81 -3.09 9.96
CA CYS A 41 15.55 -3.29 10.67
C CYS A 41 14.45 -3.90 9.78
N ILE A 42 14.39 -3.55 8.48
CA ILE A 42 13.49 -4.21 7.53
C ILE A 42 13.77 -5.72 7.48
N ARG A 43 15.05 -6.13 7.34
CA ARG A 43 15.41 -7.55 7.36
C ARG A 43 15.08 -8.22 8.68
N CYS A 44 15.25 -7.54 9.82
CA CYS A 44 14.84 -8.06 11.11
C CYS A 44 13.33 -8.33 11.22
N ILE A 45 12.50 -7.51 10.57
CA ILE A 45 11.05 -7.69 10.55
C ILE A 45 10.67 -8.85 9.63
N PHE A 46 11.14 -8.85 8.39
CA PHE A 46 10.70 -9.81 7.38
C PHE A 46 11.39 -11.17 7.48
N CYS A 47 12.71 -11.23 7.64
CA CYS A 47 13.45 -12.47 7.43
C CYS A 47 13.11 -13.66 8.36
N PRO A 48 12.69 -13.48 9.62
CA PRO A 48 12.35 -14.62 10.47
C PRO A 48 11.19 -15.48 9.94
N ASP A 49 10.14 -14.85 9.39
CA ASP A 49 8.88 -15.52 9.03
C ASP A 49 8.36 -15.21 7.61
N ASP A 50 8.97 -14.27 6.91
CA ASP A 50 8.48 -13.64 5.67
C ASP A 50 9.63 -13.43 4.65
N ALA A 51 10.62 -14.34 4.66
CA ALA A 51 11.78 -14.27 3.76
C ALA A 51 11.39 -14.39 2.27
N ASP A 52 10.24 -15.00 1.98
CA ASP A 52 9.65 -15.10 0.65
C ASP A 52 9.25 -13.72 0.09
N VAL A 53 8.72 -12.82 0.93
CA VAL A 53 8.42 -11.44 0.53
C VAL A 53 9.71 -10.71 0.12
N MET A 54 10.78 -10.84 0.90
CA MET A 54 12.08 -10.23 0.57
C MET A 54 12.67 -10.80 -0.73
N SER A 55 12.56 -12.12 -0.93
CA SER A 55 13.00 -12.78 -2.16
C SER A 55 12.18 -12.34 -3.38
N TYR A 56 10.87 -12.18 -3.21
CA TYR A 56 9.98 -11.67 -4.25
C TYR A 56 10.35 -10.25 -4.65
N ILE A 57 10.49 -9.34 -3.67
CA ILE A 57 10.90 -7.95 -3.91
C ILE A 57 12.22 -7.91 -4.67
N ARG A 58 13.24 -8.62 -4.18
CA ARG A 58 14.56 -8.70 -4.83
C ARG A 58 14.51 -9.13 -6.30
N SER A 59 13.63 -10.07 -6.61
CA SER A 59 13.62 -10.74 -7.91
C SER A 59 12.71 -10.06 -8.92
N ASN A 60 11.65 -9.39 -8.47
CA ASN A 60 10.57 -8.93 -9.33
C ASN A 60 10.34 -7.43 -9.27
N LEU A 61 10.75 -6.75 -8.20
CA LEU A 61 10.38 -5.37 -7.93
C LEU A 61 11.57 -4.42 -7.97
N LYS A 62 11.28 -3.19 -8.41
CA LYS A 62 12.12 -2.02 -8.22
C LYS A 62 11.57 -1.21 -7.05
N VAL A 63 12.39 -0.94 -6.05
CA VAL A 63 11.98 -0.17 -4.85
C VAL A 63 12.59 1.21 -4.86
N LEU A 64 11.73 2.23 -4.92
CA LEU A 64 12.11 3.64 -4.87
C LEU A 64 11.79 4.24 -3.50
N THR A 65 12.62 5.18 -3.07
CA THR A 65 12.40 5.93 -1.83
C THR A 65 12.19 7.41 -2.13
N TYR A 66 11.26 8.03 -1.43
CA TYR A 66 10.98 9.46 -1.54
C TYR A 66 10.83 10.10 -0.16
N ASP A 67 11.13 11.39 -0.06
CA ASP A 67 10.88 12.14 1.18
C ASP A 67 9.39 12.50 1.32
N ARG A 68 8.70 12.63 0.18
CA ARG A 68 7.27 12.90 0.09
C ARG A 68 6.68 12.29 -1.18
N ILE A 69 5.49 11.74 -1.06
CA ILE A 69 4.64 11.27 -2.14
C ILE A 69 3.29 11.96 -1.95
N TYR A 70 2.72 12.55 -2.98
CA TYR A 70 1.40 13.17 -2.88
C TYR A 70 0.68 13.17 -4.22
N TRP A 71 -0.65 13.22 -4.19
CA TRP A 71 -1.51 13.38 -5.36
C TRP A 71 -2.22 14.73 -5.32
N GLU A 72 -2.51 15.26 -6.50
CA GLU A 72 -3.37 16.43 -6.68
C GLU A 72 -4.72 16.00 -7.24
N ASP A 73 -5.56 15.43 -6.36
CA ASP A 73 -6.84 14.85 -6.73
C ASP A 73 -7.89 15.92 -7.04
N PRO A 74 -8.59 15.81 -8.18
CA PRO A 74 -9.84 16.51 -8.41
C PRO A 74 -10.88 16.18 -7.33
N TYR A 75 -11.56 17.19 -6.79
CA TYR A 75 -12.69 16.99 -5.87
C TYR A 75 -13.81 18.00 -6.14
N PHE A 76 -15.06 17.60 -5.92
CA PHE A 76 -16.23 18.46 -6.05
C PHE A 76 -16.65 19.03 -4.69
N ASP A 77 -16.61 20.37 -4.56
CA ASP A 77 -16.92 21.08 -3.30
C ASP A 77 -18.44 21.28 -3.05
N GLY A 78 -19.29 20.65 -3.86
CA GLY A 78 -20.73 20.86 -3.87
C GLY A 78 -21.20 21.95 -4.85
N THR A 79 -20.28 22.76 -5.39
CA THR A 79 -20.58 23.80 -6.38
C THR A 79 -19.71 23.72 -7.63
N ARG A 80 -18.44 23.38 -7.49
CA ARG A 80 -17.48 23.27 -8.58
C ARG A 80 -16.41 22.24 -8.27
N TRP A 81 -15.76 21.76 -9.32
CA TRP A 81 -14.57 20.96 -9.19
C TRP A 81 -13.36 21.84 -8.83
N GLY A 82 -12.58 21.40 -7.86
CA GLY A 82 -11.29 21.92 -7.47
C GLY A 82 -10.25 20.80 -7.39
N THR A 83 -9.13 21.10 -6.76
CA THR A 83 -8.02 20.15 -6.55
C THR A 83 -7.64 20.15 -5.07
N ARG A 84 -7.41 18.97 -4.50
CA ARG A 84 -6.91 18.80 -3.14
C ARG A 84 -5.60 18.01 -3.17
N THR A 85 -4.70 18.31 -2.23
CA THR A 85 -3.47 17.53 -2.06
C THR A 85 -3.72 16.39 -1.08
N ILE A 86 -3.43 15.17 -1.49
CA ILE A 86 -3.48 13.97 -0.63
C ILE A 86 -2.06 13.44 -0.46
N GLU A 87 -1.62 13.25 0.78
CA GLU A 87 -0.29 12.69 1.07
C GLU A 87 -0.34 11.16 1.00
N GLY A 88 0.65 10.57 0.32
CA GLY A 88 0.84 9.13 0.23
C GLY A 88 1.86 8.59 1.21
N LEU A 89 1.66 7.33 1.59
CA LEU A 89 2.62 6.57 2.38
C LEU A 89 3.55 5.72 1.50
N GLY A 90 3.02 5.23 0.39
CA GLY A 90 3.70 4.46 -0.65
C GLY A 90 2.87 4.49 -1.94
N SER A 91 3.33 3.76 -2.96
CA SER A 91 2.54 3.47 -4.15
C SER A 91 3.10 2.26 -4.89
N ALA A 92 2.26 1.55 -5.63
CA ALA A 92 2.66 0.49 -6.54
C ALA A 92 2.19 0.79 -7.98
N ASP A 93 3.10 0.67 -8.94
CA ASP A 93 2.80 0.77 -10.37
C ASP A 93 3.61 -0.29 -11.14
N GLY A 94 2.90 -1.29 -11.67
CA GLY A 94 3.49 -2.49 -12.27
C GLY A 94 4.48 -3.17 -11.31
N ASN A 95 5.75 -3.21 -11.71
CA ASN A 95 6.83 -3.81 -10.93
C ASN A 95 7.63 -2.78 -10.11
N THR A 96 7.13 -1.56 -9.96
CA THR A 96 7.77 -0.52 -9.13
C THR A 96 6.93 -0.25 -7.91
N ILE A 97 7.55 -0.28 -6.74
CA ILE A 97 6.94 0.18 -5.51
C ILE A 97 7.73 1.37 -4.95
N THR A 98 7.03 2.28 -4.28
CA THR A 98 7.60 3.46 -3.66
C THR A 98 7.31 3.47 -2.17
N ILE A 99 8.29 3.90 -1.37
CA ILE A 99 8.15 3.99 0.09
C ILE A 99 8.72 5.32 0.61
N LEU A 100 8.19 5.83 1.72
CA LEU A 100 8.70 7.06 2.33
C LEU A 100 9.99 6.84 3.14
N SER A 101 11.01 7.68 2.91
CA SER A 101 12.32 7.64 3.59
C SER A 101 12.24 8.06 5.07
N GLY A 102 11.21 8.82 5.45
CA GLY A 102 11.07 9.45 6.76
C GLY A 102 10.36 8.62 7.83
N LYS A 103 10.05 7.35 7.54
CA LYS A 103 9.22 6.48 8.38
C LYS A 103 10.01 5.71 9.44
N SER A 104 9.35 5.26 10.50
CA SER A 104 9.92 4.29 11.44
C SER A 104 10.02 2.90 10.80
N CYS A 105 10.77 1.99 11.43
CA CYS A 105 10.92 0.61 10.93
C CYS A 105 9.59 -0.15 10.76
N PRO A 106 8.65 -0.15 11.73
CA PRO A 106 7.34 -0.77 11.54
C PRO A 106 6.54 -0.14 10.41
N GLU A 107 6.49 1.19 10.33
CA GLU A 107 5.73 1.89 9.29
C GLU A 107 6.30 1.62 7.89
N ALA A 108 7.62 1.59 7.74
CA ALA A 108 8.24 1.29 6.46
C ALA A 108 8.01 -0.17 6.04
N ALA A 109 8.01 -1.09 7.01
CA ALA A 109 7.72 -2.50 6.76
C ALA A 109 6.24 -2.73 6.40
N ASP A 110 5.32 -2.05 7.09
CA ASP A 110 3.90 -1.97 6.76
C ASP A 110 3.70 -1.53 5.30
N ILE A 111 4.23 -0.36 4.93
CA ILE A 111 4.15 0.17 3.57
C ILE A 111 4.76 -0.81 2.57
N LEU A 112 5.96 -1.33 2.83
CA LEU A 112 6.62 -2.26 1.90
C LEU A 112 5.80 -3.52 1.67
N TYR A 113 5.18 -4.08 2.72
CA TYR A 113 4.30 -5.24 2.62
C TYR A 113 3.02 -4.90 1.83
N HIS A 114 2.37 -3.79 2.16
CA HIS A 114 1.16 -3.29 1.49
C HIS A 114 1.39 -3.08 -0.01
N GLU A 115 2.42 -2.33 -0.39
CA GLU A 115 2.72 -2.04 -1.80
C GLU A 115 3.17 -3.30 -2.55
N THR A 116 3.87 -4.21 -1.89
CA THR A 116 4.21 -5.52 -2.50
C THR A 116 2.94 -6.34 -2.75
N TRP A 117 1.94 -6.26 -1.88
CA TRP A 117 0.68 -6.96 -2.08
C TRP A 117 -0.06 -6.47 -3.33
N HIS A 118 -0.08 -5.15 -3.59
CA HIS A 118 -0.68 -4.60 -4.81
C HIS A 118 -0.13 -5.23 -6.10
N THR A 119 1.14 -5.64 -6.11
CA THR A 119 1.76 -6.30 -7.29
C THR A 119 1.27 -7.73 -7.55
N HIS A 120 0.57 -8.33 -6.58
CA HIS A 120 -0.05 -9.66 -6.70
C HIS A 120 -1.53 -9.61 -7.07
N GLN A 121 -2.15 -8.44 -7.01
CA GLN A 121 -3.58 -8.29 -7.25
C GLN A 121 -3.89 -8.32 -8.75
N PRO A 122 -5.04 -8.88 -9.16
CA PRO A 122 -5.46 -8.88 -10.55
C PRO A 122 -5.53 -7.47 -11.13
N GLU A 123 -5.02 -7.29 -12.35
CA GLU A 123 -5.06 -5.98 -13.02
C GLU A 123 -6.50 -5.45 -13.16
N ASP A 124 -7.46 -6.35 -13.38
CA ASP A 124 -8.89 -6.05 -13.54
C ASP A 124 -9.65 -5.87 -12.22
N MET A 125 -9.00 -6.03 -11.07
CA MET A 125 -9.60 -5.70 -9.77
C MET A 125 -9.73 -4.18 -9.63
N LEU A 126 -10.89 -3.73 -9.19
CA LEU A 126 -11.20 -2.31 -9.02
C LEU A 126 -10.38 -1.71 -7.88
N ALA A 127 -9.97 -0.45 -8.02
CA ALA A 127 -9.04 0.21 -7.10
C ALA A 127 -9.47 0.10 -5.62
N ASN A 128 -10.71 0.45 -5.29
CA ASN A 128 -11.18 0.36 -3.89
C ASN A 128 -11.22 -1.07 -3.36
N ALA A 129 -11.48 -2.07 -4.23
CA ALA A 129 -11.42 -3.47 -3.86
C ALA A 129 -9.98 -3.95 -3.65
N LYS A 130 -9.04 -3.46 -4.48
CA LYS A 130 -7.59 -3.67 -4.29
C LYS A 130 -7.14 -3.13 -2.94
N GLU A 131 -7.52 -1.90 -2.61
CA GLU A 131 -7.15 -1.30 -1.33
C GLU A 131 -7.77 -2.02 -0.14
N LEU A 132 -9.07 -2.34 -0.19
CA LEU A 132 -9.73 -3.11 0.87
C LEU A 132 -9.00 -4.43 1.16
N GLU A 133 -8.67 -5.19 0.12
CA GLU A 133 -7.92 -6.44 0.26
C GLU A 133 -6.51 -6.18 0.81
N ALA A 134 -5.78 -5.21 0.26
CA ALA A 134 -4.42 -4.88 0.69
C ALA A 134 -4.38 -4.47 2.17
N TYR A 135 -5.21 -3.53 2.61
CA TYR A 135 -5.30 -3.15 4.03
C TYR A 135 -5.70 -4.33 4.92
N THR A 136 -6.63 -5.17 4.49
CA THR A 136 -7.06 -6.34 5.28
C THR A 136 -5.91 -7.34 5.45
N VAL A 137 -5.18 -7.62 4.37
CA VAL A 137 -4.05 -8.58 4.38
C VAL A 137 -2.86 -8.00 5.13
N THR A 138 -2.55 -6.72 4.96
CA THR A 138 -1.49 -6.02 5.68
C THR A 138 -1.79 -5.93 7.18
N GLU A 139 -3.01 -5.57 7.58
CA GLU A 139 -3.36 -5.51 9.01
C GLU A 139 -3.34 -6.90 9.65
N SER A 140 -3.76 -7.94 8.92
CA SER A 140 -3.59 -9.34 9.36
C SER A 140 -2.12 -9.68 9.60
N TRP A 141 -1.24 -9.24 8.69
CA TRP A 141 0.20 -9.44 8.79
C TRP A 141 0.79 -8.71 10.00
N LEU A 142 0.43 -7.43 10.20
CA LEU A 142 0.88 -6.62 11.34
C LEU A 142 0.45 -7.22 12.69
N ILE A 143 -0.79 -7.69 12.80
CA ILE A 143 -1.28 -8.37 14.01
C ILE A 143 -0.44 -9.61 14.30
N ARG A 144 -0.19 -10.46 13.30
CA ARG A 144 0.61 -11.69 13.46
C ARG A 144 2.06 -11.39 13.89
N LYS A 145 2.63 -10.29 13.41
CA LYS A 145 4.00 -9.84 13.73
C LYS A 145 4.08 -9.05 15.04
N GLU A 146 2.95 -8.82 15.72
CA GLU A 146 2.84 -7.94 16.89
C GLU A 146 3.36 -6.52 16.61
N LEU A 147 3.25 -6.07 15.36
CA LEU A 147 3.65 -4.73 14.96
C LEU A 147 2.50 -3.72 15.19
N PRO A 148 2.84 -2.44 15.44
CA PRO A 148 1.86 -1.37 15.37
C PRO A 148 1.16 -1.38 13.99
N GLY A 149 -0.12 -1.07 13.99
CA GLY A 149 -0.93 -0.86 12.79
C GLY A 149 -2.00 0.17 13.09
N THR A 150 -3.04 0.24 12.27
CA THR A 150 -4.12 1.20 12.51
C THR A 150 -5.07 0.64 13.56
N ALA A 151 -5.12 1.25 14.74
CA ALA A 151 -5.90 0.72 15.87
C ALA A 151 -7.40 0.58 15.54
N GLU A 152 -7.93 1.50 14.74
CA GLU A 152 -9.31 1.49 14.24
C GLU A 152 -9.58 0.33 13.28
N PHE A 153 -8.56 -0.25 12.64
CA PHE A 153 -8.70 -1.39 11.73
C PHE A 153 -8.67 -2.73 12.46
N ARG A 154 -8.65 -2.74 13.79
CA ARG A 154 -8.59 -3.96 14.61
C ARG A 154 -9.87 -4.11 15.41
N MET A 155 -10.42 -5.31 15.41
CA MET A 155 -11.51 -5.72 16.29
C MET A 155 -11.12 -6.95 17.11
N VAL A 156 -11.90 -7.24 18.15
CA VAL A 156 -11.81 -8.50 18.91
C VAL A 156 -12.92 -9.43 18.44
N ASP A 157 -12.55 -10.61 17.94
CA ASP A 157 -13.52 -11.61 17.50
C ASP A 157 -14.26 -12.28 18.69
N SER A 158 -15.22 -13.16 18.39
CA SER A 158 -15.98 -13.88 19.44
C SER A 158 -15.13 -14.83 20.29
N TYR A 159 -13.91 -15.14 19.86
CA TYR A 159 -12.96 -16.00 20.55
C TYR A 159 -11.93 -15.21 21.38
N GLY A 160 -11.97 -13.88 21.32
CA GLY A 160 -11.04 -13.00 22.03
C GLY A 160 -9.74 -12.72 21.27
N ASN A 161 -9.64 -13.10 19.98
CA ASN A 161 -8.47 -12.79 19.17
C ASN A 161 -8.60 -11.38 18.57
N THR A 162 -7.48 -10.66 18.47
CA THR A 162 -7.41 -9.45 17.66
C THR A 162 -7.34 -9.85 16.19
N VAL A 163 -8.22 -9.30 15.36
CA VAL A 163 -8.31 -9.55 13.91
C VAL A 163 -8.60 -8.23 13.19
N PRO A 164 -8.37 -8.13 11.87
CA PRO A 164 -8.80 -6.96 11.12
C PRO A 164 -10.31 -6.75 11.21
N ASP A 165 -10.75 -5.50 11.30
CA ASP A 165 -12.15 -5.09 11.22
C ASP A 165 -12.48 -4.71 9.76
N PRO A 166 -13.10 -5.61 8.99
CA PRO A 166 -13.40 -5.33 7.58
C PRO A 166 -14.40 -4.18 7.40
N VAL A 167 -15.24 -3.88 8.41
CA VAL A 167 -16.19 -2.77 8.33
C VAL A 167 -15.44 -1.45 8.50
N ALA A 168 -14.57 -1.35 9.51
CA ALA A 168 -13.78 -0.14 9.72
C ALA A 168 -12.80 0.14 8.57
N ILE A 169 -12.21 -0.91 7.98
CA ILE A 169 -11.35 -0.77 6.80
C ILE A 169 -12.18 -0.28 5.60
N GLN A 170 -13.35 -0.87 5.33
CA GLN A 170 -14.21 -0.40 4.24
C GLN A 170 -14.63 1.07 4.44
N GLU A 171 -15.01 1.46 5.65
CA GLU A 171 -15.38 2.85 5.96
C GLU A 171 -14.20 3.83 5.77
N PHE A 172 -12.97 3.37 6.00
CA PHE A 172 -11.77 4.13 5.67
C PHE A 172 -11.57 4.24 4.16
N ILE A 173 -11.68 3.14 3.41
CA ILE A 173 -11.56 3.15 1.95
C ILE A 173 -12.59 4.07 1.32
N ASP A 174 -13.86 3.96 1.70
CA ASP A 174 -14.95 4.78 1.18
C ASP A 174 -14.77 6.28 1.47
N ARG A 175 -14.02 6.62 2.52
CA ARG A 175 -13.75 8.00 2.93
C ARG A 175 -12.53 8.59 2.26
N GLU A 176 -11.43 7.85 2.23
CA GLU A 176 -10.13 8.37 1.79
C GLU A 176 -9.90 8.19 0.28
N TYR A 177 -10.41 7.11 -0.31
CA TYR A 177 -10.12 6.74 -1.69
C TYR A 177 -11.22 7.21 -2.65
N PRO A 178 -10.85 7.84 -3.78
CA PRO A 178 -11.81 8.24 -4.81
C PRO A 178 -12.67 7.06 -5.31
N GLY A 179 -13.98 7.24 -5.31
CA GLY A 179 -14.93 6.27 -5.91
C GLY A 179 -15.08 6.41 -7.43
N GLY A 180 -14.54 7.48 -8.02
CA GLY A 180 -14.49 7.71 -9.46
C GLY A 180 -13.26 7.04 -10.08
N THR A 181 -13.41 6.54 -11.31
CA THR A 181 -12.45 5.63 -11.97
C THR A 181 -11.61 6.28 -13.07
N SER A 182 -11.61 7.60 -13.19
CA SER A 182 -10.79 8.26 -14.20
C SER A 182 -9.39 8.51 -13.66
N ASP A 183 -8.37 7.98 -14.35
CA ASP A 183 -6.99 8.49 -14.29
C ASP A 183 -6.97 9.88 -14.90
N ALA A 184 -7.41 10.87 -14.11
CA ALA A 184 -7.51 12.23 -14.60
C ALA A 184 -6.10 12.86 -14.62
N PRO A 185 -5.72 13.59 -15.68
CA PRO A 185 -4.60 14.51 -15.58
C PRO A 185 -4.83 15.49 -14.40
N SER A 186 -3.81 16.24 -13.96
CA SER A 186 -3.92 17.24 -12.87
C SER A 186 -5.04 18.29 -13.06
N MET A 187 -5.71 18.27 -14.21
CA MET A 187 -6.86 19.08 -14.54
C MET A 187 -8.13 18.21 -14.56
N VAL A 188 -9.15 18.65 -13.81
CA VAL A 188 -10.52 18.12 -13.89
C VAL A 188 -10.93 18.00 -15.37
N PRO A 189 -11.25 16.81 -15.90
CA PRO A 189 -11.56 16.67 -17.30
C PRO A 189 -12.78 17.53 -17.68
N GLN A 190 -12.81 18.09 -18.89
CA GLN A 190 -13.86 19.02 -19.31
C GLN A 190 -15.27 18.40 -19.24
N SER A 191 -15.38 17.09 -19.39
CA SER A 191 -16.64 16.34 -19.22
C SER A 191 -17.21 16.43 -17.80
N PHE A 192 -16.37 16.54 -16.77
CA PHE A 192 -16.81 16.70 -15.38
C PHE A 192 -17.24 18.15 -15.08
N GLN A 193 -16.80 19.11 -15.89
CA GLN A 193 -17.16 20.53 -15.80
C GLN A 193 -18.41 20.88 -16.66
N ALA A 194 -19.23 19.89 -17.01
CA ALA A 194 -20.50 20.12 -17.70
C ALA A 194 -21.47 20.98 -16.86
N ASP A 195 -22.58 21.40 -17.46
CA ASP A 195 -23.70 22.05 -16.75
C ASP A 195 -24.96 21.16 -16.87
N PRO A 196 -25.36 20.45 -15.79
CA PRO A 196 -24.73 20.45 -14.47
C PRO A 196 -23.39 19.69 -14.45
N PRO A 197 -22.51 19.93 -13.46
CA PRO A 197 -21.29 19.16 -13.28
C PRO A 197 -21.60 17.68 -13.13
N MET A 198 -20.78 16.83 -13.74
CA MET A 198 -21.02 15.38 -13.81
C MET A 198 -19.83 14.61 -13.26
N THR A 199 -20.08 13.43 -12.71
CA THR A 199 -19.08 12.47 -12.22
C THR A 199 -19.34 11.12 -12.89
N GLU A 200 -18.27 10.48 -13.38
CA GLU A 200 -18.33 9.12 -13.91
C GLU A 200 -18.14 8.11 -12.78
N PHE A 201 -19.04 7.14 -12.68
CA PHE A 201 -19.01 6.04 -11.72
C PHE A 201 -19.11 4.71 -12.45
N TYR A 202 -18.49 3.67 -11.92
CA TYR A 202 -18.73 2.30 -12.39
C TYR A 202 -20.00 1.74 -11.72
N ASP A 203 -21.03 1.47 -12.52
CA ASP A 203 -22.25 0.78 -12.08
C ASP A 203 -22.00 -0.73 -12.11
N TYR A 204 -21.77 -1.32 -10.93
CA TYR A 204 -21.44 -2.74 -10.77
C TYR A 204 -22.56 -3.68 -11.19
N ASP A 205 -23.82 -3.27 -11.04
CA ASP A 205 -24.97 -4.09 -11.43
C ASP A 205 -25.07 -4.19 -12.96
N LYS A 206 -24.59 -3.16 -13.67
CA LYS A 206 -24.63 -3.07 -15.13
C LYS A 206 -23.30 -3.41 -15.80
N GLY A 207 -22.19 -3.38 -15.07
CA GLY A 207 -20.84 -3.56 -15.62
C GLY A 207 -20.46 -2.45 -16.60
N GLU A 208 -20.92 -1.22 -16.38
CA GLU A 208 -20.65 -0.08 -17.27
C GLU A 208 -20.38 1.20 -16.49
N TYR A 209 -19.70 2.15 -17.13
CA TYR A 209 -19.53 3.50 -16.59
C TYR A 209 -20.78 4.35 -16.86
N VAL A 210 -21.25 5.04 -15.82
CA VAL A 210 -22.41 5.94 -15.88
C VAL A 210 -22.02 7.34 -15.43
N TRP A 211 -22.55 8.34 -16.12
CA TRP A 211 -22.41 9.74 -15.74
C TRP A 211 -23.58 10.17 -14.89
N LEU A 212 -23.31 10.60 -13.66
CA LEU A 212 -24.30 11.11 -12.72
C LEU A 212 -23.99 12.58 -12.38
N PRO A 213 -24.98 13.41 -12.01
CA PRO A 213 -24.68 14.74 -11.49
C PRO A 213 -23.75 14.67 -10.28
N SER A 214 -22.72 15.52 -10.27
CA SER A 214 -21.73 15.53 -9.21
C SER A 214 -22.35 15.88 -7.86
N LYS A 215 -21.83 15.25 -6.80
CA LYS A 215 -22.20 15.49 -5.41
C LYS A 215 -20.99 15.96 -4.62
N GLU A 216 -21.24 16.75 -3.58
CA GLU A 216 -20.19 17.16 -2.65
C GLU A 216 -19.44 15.92 -2.14
N GLY A 217 -18.11 15.95 -2.26
CA GLY A 217 -17.23 14.83 -1.88
C GLY A 217 -16.85 13.90 -3.03
N ASP A 218 -17.48 14.00 -4.20
CA ASP A 218 -17.01 13.27 -5.39
C ASP A 218 -15.55 13.64 -5.68
N SER A 219 -14.72 12.64 -5.95
CA SER A 219 -13.29 12.82 -6.24
C SER A 219 -12.80 11.85 -7.31
N LEU A 220 -11.69 12.20 -7.95
CA LEU A 220 -11.01 11.41 -8.98
C LEU A 220 -9.55 11.25 -8.59
N TYR A 221 -8.92 10.17 -9.02
CA TYR A 221 -7.48 10.01 -8.90
C TYR A 221 -6.76 11.04 -9.78
N GLY A 222 -5.94 11.88 -9.16
CA GLY A 222 -5.06 12.83 -9.83
C GLY A 222 -3.66 12.24 -10.08
N PRO A 223 -2.75 13.01 -10.70
CA PRO A 223 -1.38 12.57 -10.91
C PRO A 223 -0.60 12.53 -9.59
N GLN A 224 0.28 11.54 -9.49
CA GLN A 224 1.25 11.41 -8.41
C GLN A 224 2.44 12.35 -8.63
N PHE A 225 2.88 12.98 -7.54
CA PHE A 225 4.09 13.76 -7.45
C PHE A 225 5.00 13.19 -6.36
N THR A 226 6.31 13.34 -6.55
CA THR A 226 7.31 12.87 -5.61
C THR A 226 8.37 13.95 -5.34
N VAL A 227 8.93 13.95 -4.14
CA VAL A 227 10.00 14.87 -3.72
C VAL A 227 11.15 14.07 -3.13
N GLY A 228 12.38 14.44 -3.51
CA GLY A 228 13.54 13.61 -3.23
C GLY A 228 13.59 12.41 -4.18
N GLY A 229 14.41 11.41 -3.86
CA GLY A 229 14.48 10.21 -4.68
C GLY A 229 15.74 9.40 -4.46
N GLY A 230 15.54 8.13 -4.10
CA GLY A 230 16.57 7.10 -4.11
C GLY A 230 16.03 5.82 -4.71
N GLU A 231 16.93 4.92 -5.09
CA GLU A 231 16.61 3.53 -5.39
C GLU A 231 17.30 2.67 -4.34
N ILE A 232 16.58 1.70 -3.78
CA ILE A 232 17.19 0.68 -2.95
C ILE A 232 17.66 -0.43 -3.88
N PRO A 233 18.98 -0.74 -3.91
CA PRO A 233 19.48 -1.83 -4.72
C PRO A 233 18.76 -3.15 -4.39
N ALA A 234 18.36 -3.89 -5.42
CA ALA A 234 17.62 -5.14 -5.24
C ALA A 234 18.37 -6.17 -4.36
N ASP A 235 19.71 -6.13 -4.35
CA ASP A 235 20.53 -7.03 -3.55
C ASP A 235 20.58 -6.71 -2.05
N GLU A 236 19.97 -5.60 -1.60
CA GLU A 236 19.69 -5.30 -0.19
C GLU A 236 18.52 -6.14 0.37
N PHE A 237 17.64 -6.63 -0.51
CA PHE A 237 16.48 -7.45 -0.11
C PHE A 237 16.87 -8.92 0.00
N TYR A 238 17.62 -9.27 1.05
CA TYR A 238 18.06 -10.64 1.30
C TYR A 238 17.84 -11.05 2.75
N CYS A 239 17.69 -12.35 2.96
CA CYS A 239 17.61 -12.97 4.28
C CYS A 239 18.72 -14.01 4.52
N GLU A 240 19.62 -14.20 3.54
CA GLU A 240 20.83 -15.04 3.60
C GLU A 240 21.97 -14.35 2.80
#